data_AF-F4LT95-F1
#
_entry.id   AF-F4LT95-F1
#
_cell.length_a   1.000
_cell.length_b   1.000
_cell.length_c   1.000
_cell.angle_alpha   90.00
_cell.angle_beta   90.00
_cell.angle_gamma   90.00
#
_symmetry.space_group_name_H-M   'P 1'
#
loop_
_entity.id
_entity.type
_entity.pdbx_description
1 polymer ?
#
loop_
_entity_poly.entity_id
_entity_poly.type
_entity_poly.pdbx_seq_one_letter_code
_entity_poly.pdbx_strand_id
1 'polypeptide(L)'
;MAKKTSSVSFRIDADIKKQADELFAKLGLNMTTAFNIFLRQSIREGRIPFDITLNTPNAVTVAALLEAEQIANNSDAKRYSDVEEALRELKS
;
A
#
# COMPACT_ATOMS: atom_id res chain seq x y z
N MET A 1 0.63 -31.70 -16.77
CA MET A 1 1.58 -32.08 -15.71
C MET A 1 0.90 -31.89 -14.36
N ALA A 2 0.94 -32.87 -13.45
CA ALA A 2 0.32 -32.72 -12.14
C ALA A 2 1.04 -31.62 -11.33
N LYS A 3 0.29 -30.71 -10.72
CA LYS A 3 0.83 -29.63 -9.89
C LYS A 3 1.45 -30.25 -8.62
N LYS A 4 2.78 -30.25 -8.52
CA LYS A 4 3.49 -30.65 -7.29
C LYS A 4 3.12 -29.67 -6.17
N THR A 5 2.66 -30.19 -5.05
CA THR A 5 2.37 -29.42 -3.83
C THR A 5 3.50 -29.58 -2.82
N SER A 6 3.85 -28.51 -2.12
CA SER A 6 4.78 -28.53 -0.98
C SER A 6 4.10 -27.96 0.27
N SER A 7 4.43 -28.51 1.43
CA SER A 7 3.97 -28.00 2.73
C SER A 7 4.91 -26.92 3.25
N VAL A 8 4.35 -25.86 3.83
CA VAL A 8 5.10 -24.78 4.48
C VAL A 8 4.62 -24.67 5.94
N SER A 9 5.56 -24.56 6.88
CA SER A 9 5.29 -24.36 8.30
C SER A 9 6.12 -23.18 8.81
N PHE A 10 5.49 -22.27 9.56
CA PHE A 10 6.14 -21.12 10.18
C PHE A 10 5.52 -20.86 11.55
N ARG A 11 6.30 -20.22 12.43
CA ARG A 11 5.82 -19.80 13.76
C ARG A 11 5.21 -18.41 13.64
N ILE A 12 4.09 -18.21 14.31
CA ILE A 12 3.38 -16.94 14.41
C ILE A 12 2.95 -16.74 15.85
N ASP A 13 2.89 -15.49 16.29
CA ASP A 13 2.30 -15.13 17.56
C ASP A 13 0.81 -15.56 17.61
N ALA A 14 0.37 -16.05 18.77
CA ALA A 14 -0.97 -16.60 18.91
C ALA A 14 -2.07 -15.54 18.76
N ASP A 15 -1.83 -14.33 19.27
CA ASP A 15 -2.79 -13.23 19.19
C ASP A 15 -2.86 -12.68 17.77
N ILE A 16 -1.71 -12.54 17.09
CA ILE A 16 -1.68 -12.17 15.66
C ILE A 16 -2.44 -13.19 14.81
N LYS A 17 -2.22 -14.49 15.07
CA LYS A 17 -2.94 -15.56 14.36
C LYS A 17 -4.45 -15.43 14.54
N LYS A 18 -4.91 -15.23 15.77
CA LYS A 18 -6.34 -15.08 16.08
C LYS A 18 -6.95 -13.88 15.35
N GLN A 19 -6.29 -12.72 15.41
CA GLN A 19 -6.75 -11.51 14.72
C GLN A 19 -6.83 -11.70 13.19
N ALA A 20 -5.82 -12.34 12.60
CA ALA A 20 -5.79 -12.63 11.18
C ALA A 20 -6.90 -13.63 10.77
N ASP A 21 -7.13 -14.68 11.56
CA ASP A 21 -8.21 -15.65 11.32
C ASP A 21 -9.59 -14.96 11.34
N GLU A 22 -9.84 -14.09 12.33
CA GLU A 22 -11.09 -13.32 12.42
C GLU A 22 -11.26 -12.36 11.23
N LEU A 23 -10.20 -11.67 10.82
CA LEU A 23 -10.22 -10.78 9.66
C LEU A 23 -10.55 -11.54 8.38
N PHE A 24 -9.82 -12.62 8.11
CA PHE A 24 -10.01 -13.39 6.87
C PHE A 24 -11.37 -14.08 6.83
N ALA A 25 -11.87 -14.56 7.97
CA ALA A 25 -13.22 -15.12 8.05
C ALA A 25 -14.30 -14.10 7.65
N LYS A 26 -14.18 -12.84 8.10
CA LYS A 26 -15.08 -11.75 7.68
C LYS A 26 -15.02 -11.46 6.17
N LEU A 27 -13.88 -11.75 5.54
CA LEU A 27 -13.68 -11.63 4.09
C LEU A 27 -14.05 -12.92 3.32
N GLY A 28 -14.56 -13.95 4.00
CA GLY A 28 -14.88 -15.25 3.37
C GLY A 28 -13.66 -16.09 2.98
N LEU A 29 -12.51 -15.83 3.62
CA LEU A 29 -11.24 -16.50 3.36
C LEU A 29 -10.77 -17.28 4.59
N ASN A 30 -9.98 -18.33 4.38
CA ASN A 30 -9.18 -18.93 5.43
C ASN A 30 -7.72 -18.46 5.32
N MET A 31 -6.93 -18.69 6.37
CA MET A 31 -5.52 -18.32 6.43
C MET A 31 -4.71 -18.86 5.24
N THR A 32 -4.95 -20.12 4.85
CA THR A 32 -4.26 -20.75 3.72
C THR A 32 -4.55 -20.04 2.40
N THR A 33 -5.80 -19.67 2.15
CA THR A 33 -6.21 -18.94 0.95
C THR A 33 -5.58 -17.55 0.93
N ALA A 34 -5.64 -16.81 2.05
CA ALA A 34 -5.03 -15.49 2.17
C ALA A 34 -3.51 -15.53 1.93
N PHE A 35 -2.81 -16.50 2.51
CA PHE A 35 -1.38 -16.69 2.31
C PHE A 35 -1.03 -17.04 0.85
N ASN A 36 -1.84 -17.88 0.20
CA ASN A 36 -1.65 -18.19 -1.23
C ASN A 36 -1.88 -16.96 -2.13
N ILE A 37 -2.82 -16.09 -1.78
CA ILE A 37 -3.04 -14.82 -2.49
C ILE A 37 -1.80 -13.93 -2.34
N PHE A 38 -1.29 -13.77 -1.12
CA PHE A 38 -0.06 -13.01 -0.85
C PHE A 38 1.09 -13.50 -1.72
N LEU A 39 1.40 -14.80 -1.72
CA LEU A 39 2.51 -15.35 -2.51
C LEU A 39 2.34 -15.10 -4.01
N ARG A 40 1.13 -15.30 -4.53
CA ARG A 40 0.85 -15.07 -5.96
C ARG A 40 1.00 -13.59 -6.33
N GLN A 41 0.57 -12.70 -5.46
CA GLN A 41 0.75 -11.27 -5.66
C GLN A 41 2.23 -10.89 -5.65
N SER A 42 3.00 -11.40 -4.67
CA SER A 42 4.44 -11.14 -4.58
C SER A 42 5.18 -11.61 -5.83
N ILE A 43 4.85 -12.81 -6.33
CA ILE A 43 5.44 -13.35 -7.56
C ILE A 43 5.06 -12.50 -8.77
N ARG A 44 3.79 -12.07 -8.87
CA ARG A 44 3.31 -11.27 -9.99
C ARG A 44 3.98 -9.90 -10.05
N GLU A 45 4.22 -9.26 -8.90
CA GLU A 45 4.81 -7.93 -8.82
C GLU A 45 6.34 -7.94 -8.70
N GLY A 46 6.96 -9.07 -8.38
CA GLY A 46 8.41 -9.14 -8.12
C GLY A 46 8.85 -8.40 -6.86
N ARG A 47 7.93 -8.15 -5.92
CA ARG A 47 8.18 -7.44 -4.65
C ARG A 47 7.26 -7.95 -3.54
N ILE A 48 7.44 -7.47 -2.32
CA ILE A 48 6.43 -7.65 -1.28
C ILE A 48 5.22 -6.74 -1.61
N PRO A 49 3.99 -7.27 -1.67
CA PRO A 49 2.80 -6.59 -2.19
C PRO A 49 2.17 -5.64 -1.16
N PHE A 50 3.02 -4.97 -0.38
CA PHE A 50 2.69 -3.89 0.54
C PHE A 50 3.99 -3.16 0.89
N ASP A 51 3.87 -1.89 1.25
CA ASP A 51 5.03 -1.08 1.60
C ASP A 51 5.54 -1.45 2.99
N ILE A 52 6.83 -1.78 3.08
CA ILE A 52 7.50 -2.12 4.33
C ILE A 52 8.07 -0.83 4.92
N THR A 53 7.20 -0.07 5.57
CA THR A 53 7.58 1.20 6.17
C THR A 53 7.09 1.26 7.61
N LEU A 54 7.82 2.00 8.44
CA LEU A 54 7.20 2.58 9.62
C LEU A 54 6.26 3.65 9.07
N ASN A 55 4.97 3.63 9.43
CA ASN A 55 3.90 4.54 8.93
C ASN A 55 4.13 6.04 9.23
N THR A 56 5.37 6.46 9.39
CA THR A 56 5.81 7.84 9.57
C THR A 56 6.33 8.32 8.22
N PRO A 57 5.61 9.22 7.52
CA PRO A 57 6.15 9.88 6.35
C PRO A 57 7.49 10.54 6.72
N ASN A 58 8.47 10.49 5.81
CA ASN A 58 9.75 11.16 6.07
C ASN A 58 9.53 12.68 6.15
N ALA A 59 10.50 13.41 6.72
CA ALA A 59 10.37 14.85 6.96
C ALA A 59 10.03 15.65 5.68
N VAL A 60 10.54 15.21 4.51
CA VAL A 60 10.26 15.84 3.22
C VAL A 60 8.79 15.65 2.83
N THR A 61 8.26 14.43 2.97
CA THR A 61 6.85 14.13 2.69
C THR A 61 5.92 14.87 3.65
N VAL A 62 6.27 14.97 4.93
CA VAL A 62 5.49 15.76 5.91
C VAL A 62 5.48 17.24 5.52
N ALA A 63 6.63 17.81 5.18
CA ALA A 63 6.73 19.22 4.78
C ALA A 63 5.91 19.49 3.51
N ALA A 64 5.98 18.61 2.51
CA ALA A 64 5.22 18.73 1.27
C ALA A 64 3.70 18.65 1.50
N LEU A 65 3.23 17.81 2.43
CA LEU A 65 1.81 17.75 2.80
C LEU A 65 1.35 19.06 3.46
N LEU A 66 2.14 19.61 4.37
CA LEU A 66 1.84 20.89 5.03
C LEU A 66 1.86 22.06 4.03
N GLU A 67 2.82 22.08 3.11
CA GLU A 67 2.88 23.07 2.04
C GLU A 67 1.65 22.97 1.11
N ALA A 68 1.24 21.75 0.74
CA ALA A 68 0.05 21.53 -0.07
C ALA A 68 -1.22 22.04 0.63
N GLU A 69 -1.38 21.81 1.94
CA GLU A 69 -2.50 22.37 2.72
C GLU A 69 -2.47 23.90 2.76
N GLN A 70 -1.30 24.51 2.88
CA GLN A 70 -1.15 25.97 2.85
C GLN A 70 -1.53 26.56 1.49
N ILE A 71 -1.06 25.94 0.40
CA ILE A 71 -1.40 26.33 -0.99
C ILE A 71 -2.90 26.18 -1.23
N ALA A 72 -3.52 25.09 -0.77
CA ALA A 72 -4.95 24.85 -0.95
C ALA A 72 -5.82 25.91 -0.25
N ASN A 73 -5.42 26.36 0.94
CA ASN A 73 -6.13 27.36 1.73
C ASN A 73 -5.77 28.81 1.37
N ASN A 74 -4.71 29.03 0.59
CA ASN A 74 -4.33 30.34 0.11
C ASN A 74 -5.10 30.69 -1.18
N SER A 75 -5.88 31.77 -1.14
CA SER A 75 -6.66 32.24 -2.29
C SER A 75 -5.79 32.88 -3.38
N ASP A 76 -4.61 33.37 -3.02
CA ASP A 76 -3.63 33.98 -3.93
C ASP A 76 -2.61 32.96 -4.46
N ALA A 77 -2.72 31.69 -4.07
CA ALA A 77 -1.87 30.64 -4.59
C ALA A 77 -2.08 30.47 -6.11
N LYS A 78 -1.00 30.19 -6.82
CA LYS A 78 -1.03 29.97 -8.26
C LYS A 78 -1.94 28.78 -8.58
N ARG A 79 -2.96 29.03 -9.38
CA ARG A 79 -3.93 28.04 -9.86
C ARG A 79 -3.88 28.01 -11.37
N TYR A 80 -4.13 26.83 -11.92
CA TYR A 80 -4.17 26.61 -13.34
C TYR A 80 -5.61 26.42 -13.77
N SER A 81 -5.96 27.02 -14.90
CA SER A 81 -7.32 26.96 -15.45
C SER A 81 -7.58 25.64 -16.18
N ASP A 82 -6.52 24.99 -16.66
CA ASP A 82 -6.55 23.71 -17.38
C ASP A 82 -5.30 22.86 -17.06
N VAL A 83 -5.44 21.55 -17.27
CA VAL A 83 -4.38 20.56 -17.00
C VAL A 83 -3.14 20.78 -17.88
N GLU A 84 -3.31 21.20 -19.13
CA GLU A 84 -2.19 21.44 -20.05
C GLU A 84 -1.30 22.59 -19.58
N GLU A 85 -1.91 23.63 -19.00
CA GLU A 85 -1.19 24.77 -18.42
C GLU A 85 -0.31 24.31 -17.24
N ALA A 86 -0.90 23.53 -16.32
CA ALA A 86 -0.18 22.98 -15.18
C ALA A 86 1.00 22.07 -15.59
N LEU A 87 0.80 21.23 -16.61
CA LEU A 87 1.85 20.32 -17.09
C LEU A 87 2.99 21.04 -17.82
N ARG A 88 2.73 22.17 -18.48
CA ARG A 88 3.77 22.98 -19.13
C ARG A 88 4.72 23.58 -18.10
N GLU A 89 4.19 24.07 -16.99
CA GLU A 89 5.00 24.63 -15.90
C GLU A 89 5.76 23.56 -15.12
N LEU A 90 5.16 22.40 -14.91
CA LEU A 90 5.85 21.29 -14.24
C LEU A 90 7.09 20.80 -15.02
N LYS A 91 7.07 20.95 -16.35
CA LYS A 91 8.11 20.48 -17.26
C LYS A 91 9.13 21.56 -17.64
N SER A 92 8.90 22.82 -17.27
CA SER A 92 9.81 23.95 -17.54
C SER A 92 10.93 24.01 -16.52
#